data_AF-A0A515CWW8-F1
#
_entry.id   AF-A0A515CWW8-F1
#
_cell.length_a   1.000
_cell.length_b   1.000
_cell.length_c   1.000
_cell.angle_alpha   90.00
_cell.angle_beta   90.00
_cell.angle_gamma   90.00
#
_symmetry.space_group_name_H-M   'P 1'
#
loop_
_entity.id
_entity.type
_entity.pdbx_description
1 polymer ?
#
loop_
_entity_poly.entity_id
_entity_poly.type
_entity_poly.pdbx_seq_one_letter_code
_entity_poly.pdbx_strand_id
1 'polypeptide(L)'
;MTAVIPRSWLIVAAIVLALAAALGLKTWRLSTYEKAVSDQQATIKAQGKTIEGMETQLSAKNAELITLGLIASNNNRAQAELRQQMTNTAALLSQRENLIARLYRENAELKAWADGRLPPDVVRLHARPAVTGGAAYRAWLSEADRLPTAGQ
;
A
#
# COMPACT_ATOMS: atom_id res chain seq x y z
N MET A 1 41.34 20.16 100.56
CA MET A 1 42.33 19.32 99.85
C MET A 1 42.02 19.36 98.36
N THR A 2 42.68 20.23 97.61
CA THR A 2 42.49 20.34 96.14
C THR A 2 43.49 19.41 95.46
N ALA A 3 43.01 18.31 94.87
CA ALA A 3 43.84 17.38 94.14
C ALA A 3 44.38 18.06 92.88
N VAL A 4 45.69 18.30 92.80
CA VAL A 4 46.36 18.83 91.62
C VAL A 4 46.45 17.69 90.60
N ILE A 5 45.64 17.76 89.55
CA ILE A 5 45.66 16.76 88.47
C ILE A 5 47.01 16.87 87.77
N PRO A 6 47.80 15.78 87.68
CA PRO A 6 49.10 15.82 87.05
C PRO A 6 48.94 16.14 85.56
N ARG A 7 49.79 17.03 85.03
CA ARG A 7 49.73 17.51 83.64
C ARG A 7 49.76 16.39 82.60
N SER A 8 50.37 15.24 82.94
CA SER A 8 50.37 14.02 82.12
C SER A 8 48.97 13.41 81.93
N TRP A 9 48.10 13.48 82.94
CA TRP A 9 46.73 12.99 82.85
C TRP A 9 45.87 13.84 81.91
N LEU A 10 46.11 15.15 81.87
CA LEU A 10 45.45 16.05 80.91
C LEU A 10 45.85 15.73 79.46
N ILE A 11 47.12 15.37 79.22
CA ILE A 11 47.60 14.98 77.89
C ILE A 11 46.95 13.66 77.46
N VAL A 12 46.89 12.67 78.35
CA VAL A 12 46.25 11.38 78.06
C VAL A 12 44.75 11.56 77.79
N ALA A 13 44.05 12.36 78.60
CA ALA A 13 42.64 12.67 78.38
C ALA A 13 42.39 13.37 77.03
N ALA A 14 43.27 14.29 76.63
CA ALA A 14 43.18 14.97 75.33
C ALA A 14 43.39 14.01 74.15
N ILE A 15 44.33 13.06 74.25
CA ILE A 15 44.57 12.05 73.22
C ILE A 15 43.37 11.10 73.09
N VAL A 16 42.80 10.65 74.21
CA VAL A 16 41.61 9.79 74.21
C VAL A 16 40.40 10.51 73.60
N LEU A 17 40.19 11.79 73.92
CA LEU A 17 39.16 12.62 73.31
C LEU A 17 39.37 12.79 71.79
N ALA A 18 40.61 13.02 71.36
CA ALA A 18 40.94 13.14 69.94
C ALA A 18 40.69 11.84 69.17
N LEU A 19 41.04 10.69 69.75
CA LEU A 19 40.77 9.37 69.16
C LEU A 19 39.27 9.06 69.09
N ALA A 20 38.52 9.39 70.15
CA ALA A 20 37.06 9.22 70.16
C ALA A 20 36.37 10.09 69.11
N ALA A 21 36.81 11.35 68.96
CA ALA A 21 36.30 12.25 67.93
C ALA A 21 36.63 11.75 66.50
N ALA A 22 37.85 11.25 66.28
CA ALA A 22 38.25 10.68 65.00
C ALA A 22 37.44 9.43 64.62
N LEU A 23 37.13 8.57 65.59
CA LEU A 23 36.28 7.39 65.37
C LEU A 23 34.82 7.80 65.10
N GLY A 24 34.27 8.75 65.86
CA GLY A 24 32.92 9.25 65.63
C GLY A 24 32.74 9.87 64.23
N LEU A 25 33.72 10.63 63.76
CA LEU A 25 33.72 11.19 62.40
C LEU A 25 33.79 10.11 61.30
N LYS A 26 34.58 9.05 61.52
CA LYS A 26 34.66 7.92 60.57
C LYS A 26 33.33 7.17 60.48
N THR A 27 32.69 6.87 61.62
CA THR A 27 31.38 6.20 61.67
C THR A 27 30.29 7.04 61.03
N TRP A 28 30.34 8.36 61.20
CA TRP A 28 29.36 9.25 60.59
C TRP A 28 29.52 9.34 59.08
N ARG A 29 30.76 9.44 58.57
CA ARG A 29 31.02 9.41 57.13
C ARG A 29 30.54 8.10 56.49
N LEU A 30 30.81 6.95 57.10
CA LEU A 30 30.40 5.65 56.57
C LEU A 30 28.87 5.51 56.47
N SER A 31 28.14 5.92 57.52
CA SER A 31 26.67 5.90 57.50
C SER A 31 26.05 6.89 56.51
N THR A 32 26.78 7.94 56.11
CA THR A 32 26.33 8.87 55.07
C THR A 32 26.48 8.25 53.67
N TYR A 33 27.52 7.44 53.43
CA TYR A 33 27.71 6.74 52.16
C TYR A 33 26.68 5.63 51.94
N GLU A 34 26.30 4.88 52.98
CA GLU A 34 25.29 3.83 52.87
C GLU A 34 23.93 4.38 52.42
N LYS A 35 23.54 5.55 52.94
CA LYS A 35 22.29 6.22 52.54
C LYS A 35 22.35 6.69 51.09
N ALA A 36 23.47 7.27 50.66
CA ALA A 36 23.63 7.71 49.28
C ALA A 36 23.59 6.55 48.27
N VAL A 37 24.20 5.41 48.61
CA VAL A 37 24.17 4.20 47.76
C VAL A 37 22.76 3.61 47.71
N SER A 38 22.04 3.58 48.83
CA SER A 38 20.66 3.08 48.88
C SER A 38 19.71 3.95 48.03
N ASP A 39 19.84 5.27 48.10
CA ASP A 39 19.02 6.22 47.34
C ASP A 39 19.32 6.15 45.83
N GLN A 40 20.61 6.05 45.46
CA GLN A 40 21.01 5.78 44.08
C GLN A 40 20.45 4.46 43.57
N GLN A 41 20.45 3.41 44.39
CA GLN A 41 19.91 2.12 43.99
C GLN A 41 18.38 2.14 43.84
N ALA A 42 17.67 2.91 44.67
CA ALA A 42 16.24 3.15 44.50
C ALA A 42 15.96 3.90 43.18
N THR A 43 16.76 4.91 42.87
CA THR A 43 16.66 5.69 41.62
C THR A 43 16.93 4.82 40.39
N ILE A 44 17.99 4.00 40.40
CA ILE A 44 18.31 3.07 39.31
C ILE A 44 17.19 2.06 39.11
N LYS A 45 16.62 1.51 40.19
CA LYS A 45 15.46 0.60 40.10
C LYS A 45 14.23 1.29 39.51
N ALA A 46 13.96 2.53 39.91
CA ALA A 46 12.86 3.32 39.37
C ALA A 46 13.06 3.58 37.86
N GLN A 47 14.26 3.97 37.45
CA GLN A 47 14.62 4.15 36.05
C GLN A 47 14.50 2.85 35.26
N GLY A 48 14.95 1.72 35.82
CA GLY A 48 14.79 0.40 35.20
C GLY A 48 13.33 0.06 34.93
N LYS A 49 12.43 0.29 35.89
CA LYS A 49 10.98 0.12 35.69
C LYS A 49 10.42 1.06 34.63
N THR A 50 10.89 2.31 34.57
CA THR A 50 10.48 3.25 33.52
C THR A 50 10.93 2.78 32.14
N ILE A 51 12.17 2.29 32.01
CA ILE A 51 12.70 1.74 30.75
C ILE A 51 11.89 0.52 30.32
N GLU A 52 11.60 -0.41 31.23
CA GLU A 52 10.76 -1.58 30.96
C GLU A 52 9.34 -1.18 30.50
N GLY A 53 8.76 -0.16 31.15
CA GLY A 53 7.48 0.43 30.73
C GLY A 53 7.53 1.05 29.34
N MET A 54 8.62 1.75 29.00
CA MET A 54 8.82 2.32 27.66
C MET A 54 9.04 1.24 26.60
N GLU A 55 9.78 0.17 26.92
CA GLU A 55 10.03 -0.95 26.02
C GLU A 55 8.75 -1.70 25.69
N THR A 56 7.91 -1.98 26.69
CA THR A 56 6.60 -2.61 26.47
C THR A 56 5.67 -1.72 25.63
N GLN A 57 5.65 -0.41 25.89
CA GLN A 57 4.88 0.55 25.09
C GLN A 57 5.39 0.63 23.65
N LEU A 58 6.71 0.65 23.44
CA LEU A 58 7.32 0.69 22.12
C LEU A 58 7.01 -0.59 21.33
N SER A 59 7.07 -1.75 21.98
CA SER A 59 6.69 -3.03 21.37
C SER A 59 5.22 -3.05 20.94
N ALA A 60 4.32 -2.58 21.80
CA ALA A 60 2.89 -2.46 21.47
C ALA A 60 2.66 -1.51 20.28
N LYS A 61 3.34 -0.36 20.27
CA LYS A 61 3.28 0.60 19.16
C LYS A 61 3.84 0.06 17.86
N ASN A 62 4.93 -0.70 17.92
CA ASN A 62 5.51 -1.34 16.75
C ASN A 62 4.56 -2.40 16.17
N ALA A 63 3.92 -3.20 17.02
CA ALA A 63 2.89 -4.15 16.58
C ALA A 63 1.71 -3.41 15.90
N GLU A 64 1.23 -2.30 16.47
CA GLU A 64 0.19 -1.45 15.89
C GLU A 64 0.62 -0.87 14.52
N LEU A 65 1.87 -0.44 14.38
CA LEU A 65 2.39 0.04 13.09
C LEU A 65 2.47 -1.07 12.04
N ILE A 66 2.86 -2.28 12.42
CA ILE A 66 2.89 -3.44 11.53
C ILE A 66 1.47 -3.77 11.04
N THR A 67 0.48 -3.79 11.93
CA THR A 67 -0.91 -4.07 11.54
C THR A 67 -1.47 -2.97 10.64
N LEU A 68 -1.24 -1.70 10.96
CA LEU A 68 -1.62 -0.57 10.11
C LEU A 68 -0.97 -0.65 8.73
N GLY A 69 0.33 -1.00 8.67
CA GLY A 69 1.05 -1.20 7.41
C GLY A 69 0.43 -2.31 6.56
N LEU A 70 0.06 -3.44 7.17
CA LEU A 70 -0.59 -4.55 6.49
C LEU A 70 -1.98 -4.14 5.96
N ILE A 71 -2.78 -3.45 6.77
CA ILE A 71 -4.10 -2.95 6.37
C ILE A 71 -3.97 -1.95 5.22
N ALA A 72 -3.05 -1.00 5.32
CA ALA A 72 -2.81 -0.01 4.27
C ALA A 72 -2.36 -0.67 2.96
N SER A 73 -1.45 -1.65 3.03
CA SER A 73 -1.02 -2.42 1.86
C SER A 73 -2.19 -3.17 1.19
N ASN A 74 -2.99 -3.87 1.99
CA ASN A 74 -4.19 -4.56 1.48
C ASN A 74 -5.21 -3.60 0.87
N ASN A 75 -5.44 -2.45 1.52
CA ASN A 75 -6.34 -1.42 1.02
C ASN A 75 -5.84 -0.84 -0.30
N ASN A 76 -4.54 -0.52 -0.39
CA ASN A 76 -3.91 -0.02 -1.62
C ASN A 76 -4.06 -1.02 -2.77
N ARG A 77 -3.86 -2.32 -2.51
CA ARG A 77 -4.06 -3.36 -3.51
C ARG A 77 -5.53 -3.45 -3.95
N ALA A 78 -6.47 -3.46 -3.02
CA ALA A 78 -7.90 -3.48 -3.33
C ALA A 78 -8.33 -2.22 -4.14
N GLN A 79 -7.80 -1.04 -3.79
CA GLN A 79 -8.03 0.17 -4.57
C GLN A 79 -7.43 0.09 -5.98
N ALA A 80 -6.24 -0.50 -6.14
CA ALA A 80 -5.61 -0.67 -7.45
C ALA A 80 -6.44 -1.63 -8.33
N GLU A 81 -6.89 -2.75 -7.77
CA GLU A 81 -7.79 -3.70 -8.45
C GLU A 81 -9.10 -3.02 -8.87
N LEU A 82 -9.71 -2.22 -7.98
CA LEU A 82 -10.93 -1.49 -8.30
C LEU A 82 -10.71 -0.47 -9.42
N ARG A 83 -9.60 0.27 -9.39
CA ARG A 83 -9.24 1.20 -10.49
C ARG A 83 -9.07 0.46 -11.80
N GLN A 84 -8.41 -0.70 -11.79
CA GLN A 84 -8.25 -1.52 -12.99
C GLN A 84 -9.60 -2.02 -13.52
N GLN A 85 -10.52 -2.42 -12.65
CA GLN A 85 -11.87 -2.79 -13.04
C GLN A 85 -12.63 -1.59 -13.65
N MET A 86 -12.51 -0.40 -13.07
CA MET A 86 -13.09 0.82 -13.64
C MET A 86 -12.52 1.13 -15.03
N THR A 87 -11.20 1.02 -15.23
CA THR A 87 -10.61 1.26 -16.55
C THR A 87 -11.06 0.21 -17.57
N ASN A 88 -11.15 -1.06 -17.17
CA ASN A 88 -11.59 -2.13 -18.05
C ASN A 88 -13.07 -1.97 -18.44
N THR A 89 -13.93 -1.63 -17.48
CA THR A 89 -15.35 -1.39 -17.73
C THR A 89 -15.57 -0.15 -18.59
N ALA A 90 -14.83 0.94 -18.37
CA ALA A 90 -14.87 2.12 -19.22
C ALA A 90 -14.41 1.82 -20.66
N ALA A 91 -13.34 1.04 -20.82
CA ALA A 91 -12.87 0.60 -22.14
C ALA A 91 -13.94 -0.26 -22.85
N LEU A 92 -14.56 -1.20 -22.14
CA LEU A 92 -15.63 -2.03 -22.69
C LEU A 92 -16.85 -1.18 -23.08
N LEU A 93 -17.23 -0.20 -22.26
CA LEU A 93 -18.34 0.70 -22.56
C LEU A 93 -18.07 1.49 -23.84
N SER A 94 -16.88 2.08 -23.98
CA SER A 94 -16.50 2.81 -25.19
C SER A 94 -16.48 1.90 -26.43
N GLN A 95 -16.03 0.66 -26.31
CA GLN A 95 -16.12 -0.32 -27.41
C GLN A 95 -17.57 -0.62 -27.80
N ARG A 96 -18.46 -0.78 -26.81
CA ARG A 96 -19.89 -1.04 -27.05
C ARG A 96 -20.57 0.15 -27.72
N GLU A 97 -20.29 1.37 -27.27
CA GLU A 97 -20.81 2.60 -27.88
C GLU A 97 -20.37 2.71 -29.34
N ASN A 98 -19.08 2.49 -29.62
CA ASN A 98 -18.55 2.50 -30.98
C ASN A 98 -19.19 1.41 -31.86
N LEU A 99 -19.41 0.21 -31.32
CA LEU A 99 -20.06 -0.88 -32.03
C LEU A 99 -21.52 -0.54 -32.36
N ILE A 100 -22.28 0.00 -31.40
CA ILE A 100 -23.66 0.43 -31.61
C ILE A 100 -23.72 1.52 -32.68
N ALA A 101 -22.87 2.54 -32.58
CA ALA A 101 -22.81 3.62 -33.56
C ALA A 101 -22.47 3.10 -34.97
N ARG A 102 -21.55 2.13 -35.06
CA ARG A 102 -21.20 1.47 -36.33
C ARG A 102 -22.38 0.68 -36.90
N LEU A 103 -22.98 -0.20 -36.09
CA LEU A 103 -24.14 -1.01 -36.52
C LEU A 103 -25.31 -0.13 -36.94
N TYR A 104 -25.53 0.99 -36.27
CA TYR A 104 -26.56 1.96 -36.64
C TYR A 104 -26.29 2.58 -38.02
N ARG A 105 -25.05 3.01 -38.30
CA ARG A 105 -24.65 3.52 -39.61
C ARG A 105 -24.81 2.47 -40.71
N GLU A 106 -24.27 1.27 -40.48
CA GLU A 106 -24.37 0.16 -41.44
C GLU A 106 -25.83 -0.23 -41.70
N ASN A 107 -26.69 -0.26 -40.68
CA ASN A 107 -28.11 -0.53 -40.86
C ASN A 107 -28.81 0.57 -41.70
N ALA A 108 -28.51 1.84 -41.43
CA ALA A 108 -29.07 2.96 -42.18
C ALA A 108 -28.60 2.95 -43.65
N GLU A 109 -27.33 2.66 -43.90
CA GLU A 109 -26.77 2.48 -45.25
C GLU A 109 -27.42 1.31 -45.99
N LEU A 110 -27.57 0.15 -45.34
CA LEU A 110 -28.24 -1.03 -45.91
C LEU A 110 -29.70 -0.74 -46.23
N LYS A 111 -30.40 -0.03 -45.34
CA LYS A 111 -31.79 0.39 -45.57
C LYS A 111 -31.89 1.34 -46.76
N ALA A 112 -31.01 2.34 -46.84
CA ALA A 112 -30.95 3.26 -47.97
C ALA A 112 -30.62 2.54 -49.30
N TRP A 113 -29.74 1.54 -49.27
CA TRP A 113 -29.44 0.69 -50.44
C TRP A 113 -30.64 -0.15 -50.87
N ALA A 114 -31.35 -0.75 -49.91
CA ALA A 114 -32.53 -1.59 -50.17
C ALA A 114 -33.73 -0.78 -50.67
N ASP A 115 -33.94 0.43 -50.16
CA ASP A 115 -34.99 1.35 -50.60
C ASP A 115 -34.63 2.08 -51.92
N GLY A 116 -33.36 2.03 -52.34
CA GLY A 116 -32.84 2.62 -53.57
C GLY A 116 -33.12 1.79 -54.83
N ARG A 117 -32.96 2.39 -56.00
CA ARG A 117 -33.03 1.64 -57.28
C ARG A 117 -31.84 0.68 -57.38
N LEU A 118 -32.10 -0.59 -57.71
CA LEU A 118 -31.05 -1.59 -57.90
C LEU A 118 -30.04 -1.12 -58.95
N PRO A 119 -28.73 -1.26 -58.69
CA PRO A 119 -27.70 -0.94 -59.68
C PRO A 119 -27.94 -1.72 -61.00
N PRO A 120 -27.72 -1.08 -62.17
CA PRO A 120 -27.96 -1.70 -63.47
C PRO A 120 -27.26 -3.05 -63.65
N ASP A 121 -26.07 -3.21 -63.07
CA ASP A 121 -25.30 -4.45 -63.15
C ASP A 121 -25.98 -5.62 -62.41
N VAL A 122 -26.57 -5.35 -61.23
CA VAL A 122 -27.32 -6.36 -60.47
C VAL A 122 -28.60 -6.74 -61.21
N VAL A 123 -29.29 -5.74 -61.78
CA VAL A 123 -30.48 -5.96 -62.61
C VAL A 123 -30.15 -6.83 -63.83
N ARG A 124 -29.00 -6.58 -64.49
CA ARG A 124 -28.55 -7.37 -65.66
C ARG A 124 -28.19 -8.81 -65.30
N LEU A 125 -27.63 -9.06 -64.11
CA LEU A 125 -27.37 -10.41 -63.60
C LEU A 125 -28.66 -11.21 -63.37
N HIS A 126 -29.71 -10.54 -62.86
CA HIS A 126 -31.02 -11.15 -62.67
C HIS A 126 -31.82 -11.30 -63.96
N ALA A 127 -31.51 -10.51 -64.99
CA ALA A 127 -32.14 -10.59 -66.31
C ALA A 127 -31.67 -11.87 -67.03
N ARG A 128 -32.35 -12.99 -66.75
CA ARG A 128 -32.06 -14.28 -67.40
C ARG A 128 -32.76 -14.34 -68.76
N PRO A 129 -32.04 -14.53 -69.88
CA PRO A 129 -32.67 -14.83 -71.16
C PRO A 129 -33.32 -16.21 -71.11
N ALA A 130 -34.35 -16.43 -71.93
CA ALA A 130 -35.00 -17.74 -72.06
C ALA A 130 -34.02 -18.73 -72.72
N VAL A 131 -33.24 -19.43 -71.89
CA VAL A 131 -32.27 -20.42 -72.36
C VAL A 131 -32.95 -21.78 -72.53
N THR A 132 -33.09 -22.25 -73.77
CA THR A 132 -33.63 -23.56 -74.11
C THR A 132 -32.49 -24.59 -74.24
N GLY A 133 -32.17 -25.26 -73.13
CA GLY A 133 -31.27 -26.43 -73.10
C GLY A 133 -29.87 -26.18 -72.51
N GLY A 134 -29.20 -27.27 -72.10
CA GLY A 134 -27.95 -27.21 -71.32
C GLY A 134 -26.73 -26.66 -72.07
N ALA A 135 -26.66 -26.83 -73.39
CA ALA A 135 -25.58 -26.25 -74.20
C ALA A 135 -25.69 -24.72 -74.29
N ALA A 136 -26.91 -24.21 -74.53
CA ALA A 136 -27.20 -22.78 -74.56
C ALA A 136 -26.97 -22.14 -73.18
N TYR A 137 -27.19 -22.88 -72.09
CA TYR A 137 -26.94 -22.38 -70.74
C TYR A 137 -25.46 -22.17 -70.46
N ARG A 138 -24.62 -23.12 -70.87
CA ARG A 138 -23.17 -23.05 -70.71
C ARG A 138 -22.54 -21.92 -71.53
N ALA A 139 -23.04 -21.71 -72.75
CA ALA A 139 -22.60 -20.62 -73.62
C ALA A 139 -22.96 -19.24 -73.04
N TRP A 140 -24.18 -19.09 -72.51
CA TRP A 140 -24.60 -17.85 -71.85
C TRP A 140 -23.78 -17.54 -70.59
N LEU A 141 -23.53 -18.55 -69.74
CA LEU A 141 -22.66 -18.40 -68.56
C LEU A 141 -21.25 -17.95 -68.92
N SER A 142 -20.69 -18.48 -70.02
CA SER A 142 -19.33 -18.14 -70.47
C SER A 142 -19.22 -16.71 -71.00
N GLU A 143 -20.31 -16.13 -71.51
CA GLU A 143 -20.36 -14.72 -71.95
C GLU A 143 -20.68 -13.78 -70.76
N ALA A 144 -21.53 -14.22 -69.83
CA ALA A 144 -21.91 -13.47 -68.64
C ALA A 144 -20.76 -13.28 -67.63
N ASP A 145 -19.77 -14.18 -67.61
CA ASP A 145 -18.59 -14.10 -66.73
C ASP A 145 -17.62 -12.97 -67.16
N ARG A 146 -17.80 -12.38 -68.35
CA ARG A 146 -17.09 -11.16 -68.77
C ARG A 146 -17.75 -9.93 -68.13
N LEU A 147 -17.49 -9.72 -66.84
CA LEU A 147 -17.76 -8.43 -66.22
C LEU A 147 -16.85 -7.37 -66.86
N PRO A 148 -17.39 -6.22 -67.34
CA PRO A 148 -16.55 -5.10 -67.73
C PRO A 148 -15.72 -4.66 -66.52
N THR A 149 -14.43 -4.37 -66.72
CA THR A 149 -13.62 -3.71 -65.68
C THR A 149 -14.30 -2.40 -65.34
N ALA A 150 -14.70 -2.23 -64.08
CA ALA A 150 -15.34 -1.01 -63.61
C ALA A 150 -14.52 0.21 -64.07
N GLY A 151 -15.07 0.96 -65.01
CA GLY A 151 -14.47 2.18 -65.52
C GLY A 151 -14.75 3.33 -64.56
N GLN A 152 -13.67 3.87 -64.00
CA GLN A 152 -13.47 5.18 -63.34
C GLN A 152 -14.59 5.73 -62.44
#